data_AF-A0A6B3DWV2-F1
#
_entry.id   AF-A0A6B3DWV2-F1
#
_cell.length_a   1.000
_cell.length_b   1.000
_cell.length_c   1.000
_cell.angle_alpha   90.00
_cell.angle_beta   90.00
_cell.angle_gamma   90.00
#
_symmetry.space_group_name_H-M   'P 1'
#
loop_
_entity.id
_entity.type
_entity.pdbx_description
1 polymer ?
#
loop_
_entity_poly.entity_id
_entity_poly.type
_entity_poly.pdbx_seq_one_letter_code
_entity_poly.pdbx_strand_id
1 'polypeptide(L)'
;MTASGTTMRDETAGETTTGAARADGAAYEVTAGGAMTYDGFTYDEAAAAALLDGGAVLPLGATDREDADVLTARAYTHPALDGRRTVRLVPGTLGEAEDLALDFLGLVREEEVREVGQVRRETLGFPAWALVNDPANGHHALALVRDVERLARQAKSRPGAAKEGFEALGEQLGRAVPHFLPTFYEQAARVFLQYDNTTYAAAFFGKAREAERVHALAVDEERQRAVFLEFAFAGALTVKALKEYVRALAARLTPAEAWEQFRQLSVERCAAGLPPYASLPQDARALIKAAGLDRDAEERALVAELLASPAAVRAPASFWNTYRATLVALAERQPAVRARLLEIMPAGLGRSPEDDDFWLALLAETGADRLLTGESGAEDGSAEPADGPVDAAGGPVDAAGGPVDAADWLSRWALHRKRGSLAAVRSRTTLSLVERMAARLREQGRPVDLFTGRWRPSADLDLLDLCAAHGIPLTLPESAEDLHDDCLPVKQWLTDTRPGRRDLTAVAADAGCRRLLYRAVGTVCGHRHDTSTLEELAAHPVLADVLREWLEDAAGELAAATGLPAARTALERMRPFRAVAAR
;
A
#
# COMPACT_ATOMS: atom_id res chain seq x y z
N MET A 1 51.16 -57.95 -22.73
CA MET A 1 52.20 -57.67 -23.73
C MET A 1 52.24 -56.16 -23.89
N THR A 2 53.12 -55.41 -23.20
CA THR A 2 54.47 -54.99 -23.66
C THR A 2 54.42 -54.46 -25.10
N ALA A 3 54.83 -53.24 -25.46
CA ALA A 3 55.75 -52.30 -24.82
C ALA A 3 55.70 -50.90 -25.50
N SER A 4 56.26 -49.90 -24.82
CA SER A 4 57.13 -48.78 -25.31
C SER A 4 56.66 -47.89 -26.48
N GLY A 5 56.81 -46.57 -26.49
CA GLY A 5 57.72 -45.67 -25.78
C GLY A 5 58.46 -44.78 -26.79
N THR A 6 58.52 -43.47 -26.48
CA THR A 6 59.60 -42.52 -26.82
C THR A 6 59.35 -41.42 -27.88
N THR A 7 59.57 -40.22 -27.34
CA THR A 7 59.60 -38.81 -27.77
C THR A 7 60.78 -38.42 -28.69
N MET A 8 60.62 -37.38 -29.52
CA MET A 8 61.59 -36.29 -29.86
C MET A 8 60.81 -35.17 -30.60
N ARG A 9 60.64 -33.95 -30.05
CA ARG A 9 61.51 -32.75 -30.13
C ARG A 9 62.06 -32.46 -31.54
N ASP A 10 61.64 -31.34 -32.14
CA ASP A 10 62.54 -30.18 -32.33
C ASP A 10 61.76 -28.88 -32.67
N GLU A 11 62.30 -27.76 -32.17
CA GLU A 11 61.92 -26.39 -32.44
C GLU A 11 62.48 -25.92 -33.80
N THR A 12 61.86 -24.93 -34.44
CA THR A 12 62.61 -23.81 -35.07
C THR A 12 61.66 -22.69 -35.49
N ALA A 13 62.01 -21.50 -35.02
CA ALA A 13 61.41 -20.21 -35.35
C ALA A 13 61.83 -19.72 -36.75
N GLY A 14 60.99 -18.85 -37.34
CA GLY A 14 61.30 -18.09 -38.55
C GLY A 14 60.22 -17.03 -38.82
N GLU A 15 60.65 -15.78 -38.85
CA GLU A 15 59.92 -14.55 -38.54
C GLU A 15 59.15 -13.92 -39.72
N THR A 16 58.04 -13.22 -39.37
CA THR A 16 57.47 -11.96 -39.91
C THR A 16 57.31 -11.71 -41.42
N THR A 17 56.07 -11.40 -41.84
CA THR A 17 55.71 -10.05 -42.37
C THR A 17 54.19 -9.82 -42.30
N THR A 18 53.85 -8.66 -41.74
CA THR A 18 52.53 -8.09 -41.42
C THR A 18 51.69 -7.71 -42.65
N GLY A 19 50.37 -7.94 -42.57
CA GLY A 19 49.38 -7.35 -43.47
C GLY A 19 47.99 -7.36 -42.84
N ALA A 20 47.61 -6.24 -42.22
CA ALA A 20 46.38 -6.07 -41.46
C ALA A 20 45.12 -5.95 -42.35
N ALA A 21 44.04 -6.65 -41.98
CA ALA A 21 42.67 -6.27 -42.30
C ALA A 21 41.77 -6.63 -41.09
N ARG A 22 41.32 -5.60 -40.39
CA ARG A 22 40.39 -5.69 -39.25
C ARG A 22 39.00 -6.08 -39.74
N ALA A 23 38.46 -7.15 -39.18
CA ALA A 23 37.03 -7.38 -39.02
C ALA A 23 36.88 -8.01 -37.62
N ASP A 24 36.68 -7.17 -36.60
CA ASP A 24 36.40 -7.65 -35.24
C ASP A 24 34.98 -8.22 -35.22
N GLY A 25 34.88 -9.54 -35.37
CA GLY A 25 33.79 -10.31 -34.80
C GLY A 25 34.11 -10.56 -33.34
N ALA A 26 33.35 -9.96 -32.42
CA ALA A 26 33.48 -10.26 -31.00
C ALA A 26 32.90 -11.66 -30.73
N ALA A 27 33.73 -12.52 -30.13
CA ALA A 27 33.42 -13.88 -29.74
C ALA A 27 32.44 -13.93 -28.55
N TYR A 28 31.59 -14.96 -28.51
CA TYR A 28 30.64 -15.23 -27.44
C TYR A 28 31.24 -16.19 -26.41
N GLU A 29 31.21 -15.84 -25.13
CA GLU A 29 31.43 -16.77 -24.02
C GLU A 29 30.17 -16.85 -23.16
N VAL A 30 29.68 -18.08 -22.96
CA VAL A 30 28.56 -18.40 -22.07
C VAL A 30 29.14 -18.89 -20.76
N THR A 31 29.04 -18.09 -19.70
CA THR A 31 29.31 -18.56 -18.32
C THR A 31 28.06 -19.18 -17.71
N ALA A 32 28.26 -20.30 -17.02
CA ALA A 32 27.22 -21.03 -16.31
C ALA A 32 26.65 -20.18 -15.17
N GLY A 33 25.50 -19.57 -15.42
CA GLY A 33 24.77 -18.75 -14.45
C GLY A 33 24.12 -17.52 -15.07
N GLY A 34 23.17 -17.72 -16.01
CA GLY A 34 22.07 -16.81 -16.38
C GLY A 34 22.31 -15.36 -16.80
N ALA A 35 23.49 -14.78 -16.60
CA ALA A 35 23.77 -13.38 -16.88
C ALA A 35 24.53 -13.25 -18.20
N MET A 36 23.83 -12.86 -19.26
CA MET A 36 24.45 -12.43 -20.51
C MET A 36 24.96 -10.99 -20.33
N THR A 37 26.28 -10.81 -20.42
CA THR A 37 26.91 -9.49 -20.28
C THR A 37 26.88 -8.71 -21.59
N TYR A 38 26.24 -7.54 -21.59
CA TYR A 38 26.46 -6.50 -22.59
C TYR A 38 26.92 -5.22 -21.88
N ASP A 39 28.13 -4.75 -22.21
CA ASP A 39 28.75 -3.50 -21.71
C ASP A 39 28.96 -3.36 -20.18
N GLY A 40 28.97 -4.47 -19.44
CA GLY A 40 29.44 -4.49 -18.04
C GLY A 40 28.45 -3.97 -16.98
N PHE A 41 27.18 -3.74 -17.33
CA PHE A 41 26.14 -3.35 -16.37
C PHE A 41 25.15 -4.51 -16.16
N THR A 42 25.22 -5.17 -15.00
CA THR A 42 24.14 -6.04 -14.51
C THR A 42 23.14 -5.15 -13.78
N TYR A 43 21.93 -5.02 -14.31
CA TYR A 43 20.84 -4.36 -13.60
C TYR A 43 20.26 -5.33 -12.57
N ASP A 44 20.13 -4.89 -11.33
CA ASP A 44 19.22 -5.53 -10.37
C ASP A 44 17.78 -5.43 -10.92
N GLU A 45 16.95 -6.46 -10.72
CA GLU A 45 15.58 -6.52 -11.24
C GLU A 45 14.73 -5.33 -10.79
N ALA A 46 14.91 -4.88 -9.54
CA ALA A 46 14.22 -3.70 -9.01
C ALA A 46 14.66 -2.40 -9.72
N ALA A 47 15.94 -2.31 -10.08
CA ALA A 47 16.48 -1.17 -10.82
C ALA A 47 16.03 -1.19 -12.29
N ALA A 48 16.03 -2.36 -12.93
CA ALA A 48 15.49 -2.54 -14.28
C ALA A 48 14.00 -2.15 -14.33
N ALA A 49 13.20 -2.58 -13.35
CA ALA A 49 11.80 -2.20 -13.22
C ALA A 49 11.60 -0.68 -13.17
N ALA A 50 12.34 -0.01 -12.28
CA ALA A 50 12.26 1.45 -12.13
C ALA A 50 12.68 2.20 -13.41
N LEU A 51 13.69 1.69 -14.13
CA LEU A 51 14.14 2.27 -15.39
C LEU A 51 13.11 2.09 -16.51
N LEU A 52 12.50 0.91 -16.64
CA LEU A 52 11.43 0.66 -17.62
C LEU A 52 10.17 1.48 -17.29
N ASP A 53 9.81 1.60 -16.02
CA ASP A 53 8.73 2.48 -15.55
C ASP A 53 9.00 3.95 -15.91
N GLY A 54 10.26 4.36 -15.88
CA GLY A 54 10.73 5.68 -16.30
C GLY A 54 10.84 5.88 -17.82
N GLY A 55 10.55 4.86 -18.63
CA GLY A 55 10.62 4.92 -20.10
C GLY A 55 12.02 4.74 -20.68
N ALA A 56 12.96 4.14 -19.94
CA ALA A 56 14.29 3.84 -20.44
C ALA A 56 14.26 2.72 -21.50
N VAL A 57 15.22 2.76 -22.42
CA VAL A 57 15.54 1.64 -23.31
C VAL A 57 16.72 0.90 -22.70
N LEU A 58 16.50 -0.34 -22.29
CA LEU A 58 17.53 -1.21 -21.75
C LEU A 58 18.23 -2.00 -22.87
N PRO A 59 19.46 -2.50 -22.65
CA PRO A 59 20.09 -3.45 -23.57
C PRO A 59 19.24 -4.71 -23.79
N LEU A 60 19.41 -5.38 -24.93
CA LEU A 60 18.75 -6.66 -25.18
C LEU A 60 19.19 -7.71 -24.15
N GLY A 61 18.24 -8.46 -23.61
CA GLY A 61 18.51 -9.48 -22.59
C GLY A 61 18.87 -8.93 -21.21
N ALA A 62 18.66 -7.63 -20.96
CA ALA A 62 18.88 -7.03 -19.64
C ALA A 62 17.87 -7.50 -18.59
N THR A 63 16.71 -8.00 -19.01
CA THR A 63 15.68 -8.57 -18.12
C THR A 63 14.82 -9.61 -18.83
N ASP A 64 14.30 -10.58 -18.09
CA ASP A 64 13.34 -11.60 -18.51
C ASP A 64 11.91 -11.34 -17.99
N ARG A 65 11.67 -10.14 -17.44
CA ARG A 65 10.36 -9.74 -16.90
C ARG A 65 9.26 -9.82 -17.96
N GLU A 66 8.09 -10.30 -17.54
CA GLU A 66 6.90 -10.41 -18.40
C GLU A 66 6.36 -9.06 -18.90
N ASP A 67 6.66 -7.97 -18.18
CA ASP A 67 6.30 -6.59 -18.52
C ASP A 67 7.36 -5.86 -19.37
N ALA A 68 8.42 -6.55 -19.81
CA ALA A 68 9.37 -6.07 -20.80
C ALA A 68 8.99 -6.54 -22.21
N ASP A 69 9.27 -5.72 -23.21
CA ASP A 69 9.10 -6.02 -24.63
C ASP A 69 10.37 -5.63 -25.41
N VAL A 70 10.59 -6.28 -26.54
CA VAL A 70 11.73 -5.98 -27.40
C VAL A 70 11.43 -4.71 -28.20
N LEU A 71 12.30 -3.71 -28.14
CA LEU A 71 12.21 -2.53 -28.98
C LEU A 71 12.74 -2.87 -30.38
N THR A 72 11.91 -2.65 -31.40
CA THR A 72 12.25 -2.91 -32.80
C THR A 72 12.45 -1.61 -33.57
N ALA A 73 13.48 -1.55 -34.40
CA ALA A 73 13.69 -0.51 -35.39
C ALA A 73 13.15 -0.99 -36.74
N ARG A 74 12.15 -0.27 -37.26
CA ARG A 74 11.43 -0.60 -38.49
C ARG A 74 11.62 0.51 -39.51
N ALA A 75 12.07 0.17 -40.71
CA ALA A 75 12.38 1.11 -41.78
C ALA A 75 11.29 1.12 -42.85
N TYR A 76 10.95 2.33 -43.32
CA TYR A 76 9.90 2.56 -44.29
C TYR A 76 10.35 3.53 -45.39
N THR A 77 9.82 3.35 -46.58
CA THR A 77 10.06 4.22 -47.74
C THR A 77 8.75 4.74 -48.30
N HIS A 78 8.77 5.93 -48.89
CA HIS A 78 7.59 6.49 -49.56
C HIS A 78 8.02 7.22 -50.83
N PRO A 79 7.28 7.10 -51.95
CA PRO A 79 7.65 7.76 -53.21
C PRO A 79 7.83 9.28 -53.08
N ALA A 80 7.03 9.94 -52.24
CA ALA A 80 7.12 11.38 -51.98
C ALA A 80 8.27 11.81 -51.05
N LEU A 81 9.10 10.88 -50.55
CA LEU A 81 10.24 11.19 -49.67
C LEU A 81 11.59 11.21 -50.41
N ASP A 82 11.60 11.12 -51.74
CA ASP A 82 12.78 11.21 -52.61
C ASP A 82 13.91 10.25 -52.18
N GLY A 83 13.56 8.99 -51.92
CA GLY A 83 14.53 7.95 -51.54
C GLY A 83 15.01 8.01 -50.08
N ARG A 84 14.51 8.95 -49.27
CA ARG A 84 14.79 9.00 -47.83
C ARG A 84 14.01 7.89 -47.10
N ARG A 85 14.70 7.24 -46.15
CA ARG A 85 14.12 6.23 -45.26
C ARG A 85 13.63 6.87 -43.97
N THR A 86 12.46 6.46 -43.51
CA THR A 86 11.93 6.79 -42.19
C THR A 86 12.08 5.58 -41.30
N VAL A 87 12.74 5.73 -40.15
CA VAL A 87 12.90 4.66 -39.16
C VAL A 87 12.06 4.99 -37.95
N ARG A 88 11.24 4.03 -37.50
CA ARG A 88 10.48 4.13 -36.25
C ARG A 88 10.96 3.09 -35.26
N LEU A 89 11.05 3.49 -34.00
CA LEU A 89 11.28 2.61 -32.87
C LEU A 89 9.92 2.24 -32.28
N VAL A 90 9.63 0.95 -32.24
CA VAL A 90 8.30 0.43 -31.90
C VAL A 90 8.47 -0.81 -31.02
N PRO A 91 7.77 -0.91 -29.87
CA PRO A 91 7.68 -2.17 -29.13
C PRO A 91 7.27 -3.32 -30.05
N GLY A 92 7.89 -4.48 -29.89
CA GLY A 92 7.70 -5.66 -30.73
C GLY A 92 6.24 -6.05 -30.85
N THR A 93 5.48 -5.98 -29.74
CA THR A 93 4.03 -6.28 -29.71
C THR A 93 3.19 -5.30 -30.52
N LEU A 94 3.64 -4.05 -30.70
CA LEU A 94 2.95 -3.02 -31.48
C LEU A 94 3.42 -2.96 -32.93
N GLY A 95 4.48 -3.68 -33.27
CA GLY A 95 5.18 -3.55 -34.54
C GLY A 95 4.32 -3.85 -35.78
N GLU A 96 3.50 -4.90 -35.73
CA GLU A 96 2.58 -5.23 -36.83
C GLU A 96 1.51 -4.15 -37.03
N ALA A 97 0.99 -3.59 -35.94
CA ALA A 97 0.00 -2.52 -36.00
C ALA A 97 0.59 -1.25 -36.64
N GLU A 98 1.84 -0.91 -36.30
CA GLU A 98 2.55 0.21 -36.89
C GLU A 98 2.80 -0.01 -38.39
N ASP A 99 3.21 -1.22 -38.79
CA ASP A 99 3.39 -1.57 -40.20
C ASP A 99 2.10 -1.33 -41.00
N LEU A 100 0.96 -1.82 -40.50
CA LEU A 100 -0.34 -1.65 -41.13
C LEU A 100 -0.78 -0.18 -41.19
N ALA A 101 -0.49 0.60 -40.14
CA ALA A 101 -0.80 2.03 -40.11
C ALA A 101 0.00 2.83 -41.15
N LEU A 102 1.28 2.51 -41.30
CA LEU A 102 2.16 3.19 -42.24
C LEU A 102 1.92 2.76 -43.70
N ASP A 103 1.60 1.48 -43.93
CA ASP A 103 1.18 1.00 -45.26
C ASP A 103 -0.07 1.74 -45.75
N PHE A 104 -1.04 1.99 -44.87
CA PHE A 104 -2.21 2.80 -45.19
C PHE A 104 -1.86 4.25 -45.60
N LEU A 105 -0.80 4.81 -45.04
CA LEU A 105 -0.28 6.13 -45.41
C LEU A 105 0.60 6.09 -46.68
N GLY A 106 0.71 4.92 -47.33
CA GLY A 106 1.48 4.69 -48.55
C GLY A 106 2.97 4.41 -48.31
N LEU A 107 3.38 4.22 -47.05
CA LEU A 107 4.76 3.89 -46.71
C LEU A 107 4.99 2.38 -46.83
N VAL A 108 5.96 1.99 -47.64
CA VAL A 108 6.34 0.58 -47.83
C VAL A 108 7.44 0.20 -46.84
N ARG A 109 7.17 -0.83 -46.03
CA ARG A 109 8.11 -1.39 -45.06
C ARG A 109 9.27 -2.11 -45.76
N GLU A 110 10.50 -1.92 -45.28
CA GLU A 110 11.64 -2.77 -45.62
C GLU A 110 11.62 -4.08 -44.81
N GLU A 111 12.09 -5.18 -45.40
CA GLU A 111 12.01 -6.51 -44.77
C GLU A 111 12.80 -6.59 -43.45
N GLU A 112 13.90 -5.86 -43.34
CA GLU A 112 14.80 -5.90 -42.19
C GLU A 112 14.20 -5.20 -40.96
N VAL A 113 13.98 -5.98 -39.89
CA VAL A 113 13.63 -5.49 -38.55
C VAL A 113 14.80 -5.76 -37.63
N ARG A 114 15.31 -4.71 -36.97
CA ARG A 114 16.42 -4.83 -36.03
C ARG A 114 15.90 -4.67 -34.61
N GLU A 115 16.28 -5.59 -33.74
CA GLU A 115 16.07 -5.44 -32.30
C GLU A 115 17.13 -4.47 -31.77
N VAL A 116 16.71 -3.44 -31.04
CA VAL A 116 17.61 -2.34 -30.62
C VAL A 116 17.62 -2.11 -29.10
N GLY A 117 16.84 -2.87 -28.34
CA GLY A 117 16.81 -2.81 -26.88
C GLY A 117 15.58 -3.48 -26.31
N GLN A 118 15.40 -3.36 -25.00
CA GLN A 118 14.17 -3.72 -24.27
C GLN A 118 13.50 -2.46 -23.73
N VAL A 119 12.18 -2.42 -23.82
CA VAL A 119 11.32 -1.34 -23.31
C VAL A 119 10.19 -1.93 -22.50
N ARG A 120 9.41 -1.09 -21.83
CA ARG A 120 8.18 -1.54 -21.18
C ARG A 120 7.21 -2.05 -22.24
N ARG A 121 6.59 -3.21 -21.99
CA ARG A 121 5.52 -3.74 -22.82
C ARG A 121 4.31 -2.80 -22.76
N GLU A 122 3.85 -2.39 -23.93
CA GLU A 122 2.64 -1.60 -24.09
C GLU A 122 1.49 -2.47 -24.62
N THR A 123 0.30 -2.31 -24.05
CA THR A 123 -0.91 -3.01 -24.50
C THR A 123 -1.43 -2.37 -25.78
N LEU A 124 -1.82 -3.18 -26.77
CA LEU A 124 -2.42 -2.71 -28.02
C LEU A 124 -3.66 -1.84 -27.75
N GLY A 125 -3.50 -0.54 -27.99
CA GLY A 125 -4.54 0.47 -27.89
C GLY A 125 -5.28 0.71 -29.20
N PHE A 126 -6.33 1.54 -29.18
CA PHE A 126 -6.90 2.07 -30.42
C PHE A 126 -5.97 3.16 -31.00
N PRO A 127 -5.64 3.15 -32.31
CA PRO A 127 -6.17 2.31 -33.38
C PRO A 127 -5.41 0.99 -33.60
N ALA A 128 -4.24 0.80 -32.99
CA ALA A 128 -3.34 -0.33 -33.22
C ALA A 128 -4.03 -1.71 -33.09
N TRP A 129 -4.87 -1.89 -32.07
CA TRP A 129 -5.67 -3.09 -31.87
C TRP A 129 -6.59 -3.38 -33.06
N ALA A 130 -7.24 -2.36 -33.62
CA ALA A 130 -8.16 -2.51 -34.75
C ALA A 130 -7.41 -2.96 -36.01
N LEU A 131 -6.20 -2.46 -36.22
CA LEU A 131 -5.38 -2.83 -37.36
C LEU A 131 -4.95 -4.29 -37.29
N VAL A 132 -4.56 -4.78 -36.11
CA VAL A 132 -4.11 -6.18 -35.93
C VAL A 132 -5.29 -7.15 -35.93
N ASN A 133 -6.39 -6.82 -35.25
CA ASN A 133 -7.50 -7.77 -35.03
C ASN A 133 -8.58 -7.71 -36.12
N ASP A 134 -8.67 -6.61 -36.86
CA ASP A 134 -9.59 -6.49 -38.01
C ASP A 134 -9.01 -5.55 -39.09
N PRO A 135 -7.95 -6.00 -39.80
CA PRO A 135 -7.29 -5.18 -40.83
C PRO A 135 -8.27 -4.69 -41.92
N ALA A 136 -9.28 -5.51 -42.27
CA ALA A 136 -10.25 -5.19 -43.31
C ALA A 136 -11.05 -3.91 -43.00
N ASN A 137 -11.36 -3.69 -41.71
CA ASN A 137 -12.07 -2.50 -41.25
C ASN A 137 -11.14 -1.44 -40.62
N GLY A 138 -9.82 -1.67 -40.60
CA GLY A 138 -8.83 -0.79 -39.97
C GLY A 138 -8.86 0.66 -40.47
N HIS A 139 -9.28 0.89 -41.71
CA HIS A 139 -9.47 2.22 -42.28
C HIS A 139 -10.48 3.08 -41.48
N HIS A 140 -11.50 2.48 -40.86
CA HIS A 140 -12.42 3.19 -39.98
C HIS A 140 -11.72 3.70 -38.71
N ALA A 141 -10.73 2.96 -38.19
CA ALA A 141 -9.97 3.37 -37.03
C ALA A 141 -8.96 4.48 -37.38
N LEU A 142 -8.26 4.33 -38.50
CA LEU A 142 -7.29 5.32 -39.00
C LEU A 142 -7.94 6.67 -39.33
N ALA A 143 -9.16 6.66 -39.86
CA ALA A 143 -9.92 7.88 -40.14
C ALA A 143 -10.16 8.76 -38.89
N LEU A 144 -10.16 8.17 -37.69
CA LEU A 144 -10.44 8.89 -36.44
C LEU A 144 -9.19 9.43 -35.74
N VAL A 145 -7.99 9.04 -36.14
CA VAL A 145 -6.73 9.37 -35.43
C VAL A 145 -6.57 10.88 -35.23
N ARG A 146 -6.79 11.65 -36.30
CA ARG A 146 -6.66 13.12 -36.24
C ARG A 146 -7.66 13.76 -35.26
N ASP A 147 -8.89 13.26 -35.23
CA ASP A 147 -9.92 13.78 -34.33
C ASP A 147 -9.64 13.36 -32.87
N VAL A 148 -9.18 12.14 -32.64
CA VAL A 148 -8.73 11.66 -31.33
C VAL A 148 -7.57 12.50 -30.80
N GLU A 149 -6.54 12.76 -31.59
CA GLU A 149 -5.40 13.62 -31.21
C GLU A 149 -5.83 15.07 -30.92
N ARG A 150 -6.81 15.58 -31.67
CA ARG A 150 -7.38 16.91 -31.40
C ARG A 150 -8.09 16.94 -30.05
N LEU A 151 -8.93 15.94 -29.77
CA LEU A 151 -9.66 15.84 -28.50
C LEU A 151 -8.72 15.59 -27.32
N ALA A 152 -7.67 14.80 -27.50
CA ALA A 152 -6.65 14.56 -26.48
C ALA A 152 -5.92 15.84 -26.07
N ARG A 153 -5.58 16.71 -27.03
CA ARG A 153 -5.01 18.04 -26.72
C ARG A 153 -6.01 18.95 -26.00
N GLN A 154 -7.31 18.80 -26.28
CA GLN A 154 -8.36 19.57 -25.61
C GLN A 154 -8.68 19.07 -24.20
N ALA A 155 -8.43 17.80 -23.90
CA ALA A 155 -8.80 17.18 -22.63
C ALA A 155 -8.24 17.92 -21.39
N LYS A 156 -7.05 18.53 -21.49
CA LYS A 156 -6.47 19.35 -20.42
C LYS A 156 -7.21 20.68 -20.18
N SER A 157 -7.52 21.41 -21.25
CA SER A 157 -8.00 22.80 -21.16
C SER A 157 -9.52 22.93 -21.24
N ARG A 158 -10.19 21.98 -21.91
CA ARG A 158 -11.64 21.93 -22.12
C ARG A 158 -12.13 20.48 -21.98
N PRO A 159 -12.02 19.87 -20.79
CA PRO A 159 -12.35 18.47 -20.58
C PRO A 159 -13.80 18.13 -20.94
N GLY A 160 -14.75 19.03 -20.69
CA GLY A 160 -16.16 18.83 -21.06
C GLY A 160 -16.37 18.72 -22.58
N ALA A 161 -15.79 19.63 -23.35
CA ALA A 161 -15.88 19.60 -24.82
C ALA A 161 -15.15 18.38 -25.40
N ALA A 162 -14.00 18.01 -24.83
CA ALA A 162 -13.29 16.79 -25.23
C ALA A 162 -14.15 15.54 -24.97
N LYS A 163 -14.82 15.46 -23.82
CA LYS A 163 -15.72 14.37 -23.46
C LYS A 163 -16.87 14.26 -24.47
N GLU A 164 -17.58 15.35 -24.74
CA GLU A 164 -18.67 15.37 -25.73
C GLU A 164 -18.18 14.94 -27.13
N GLY A 165 -16.98 15.41 -27.52
CA GLY A 165 -16.37 15.00 -28.78
C GLY A 165 -16.05 13.51 -28.86
N PHE A 166 -15.49 12.92 -27.79
CA PHE A 166 -15.24 11.47 -27.73
C PHE A 166 -16.54 10.66 -27.75
N GLU A 167 -17.61 11.15 -27.10
CA GLU A 167 -18.93 10.52 -27.15
C GLU A 167 -19.49 10.55 -28.59
N ALA A 168 -19.41 11.68 -29.28
CA ALA A 168 -19.88 11.80 -30.67
C ALA A 168 -19.09 10.89 -31.64
N LEU A 169 -17.76 10.81 -31.49
CA LEU A 169 -16.93 9.89 -32.27
C LEU A 169 -17.30 8.43 -32.00
N GLY A 170 -17.54 8.09 -30.73
CA GLY A 170 -18.00 6.75 -30.35
C GLY A 170 -19.35 6.40 -30.96
N GLU A 171 -20.31 7.32 -30.97
CA GLU A 171 -21.60 7.09 -31.65
C GLU A 171 -21.45 6.87 -33.16
N GLN A 172 -20.54 7.61 -33.82
CA GLN A 172 -20.26 7.41 -35.23
C GLN A 172 -19.63 6.03 -35.47
N LEU A 173 -18.62 5.67 -34.68
CA LEU A 173 -17.92 4.39 -34.77
C LEU A 173 -18.87 3.22 -34.54
N GLY A 174 -19.78 3.36 -33.57
CA GLY A 174 -20.77 2.33 -33.21
C GLY A 174 -21.82 2.05 -34.28
N ARG A 175 -22.02 2.93 -35.27
CA ARG A 175 -22.91 2.65 -36.41
C ARG A 175 -22.23 1.80 -37.49
N ALA A 176 -20.90 1.82 -37.57
CA ALA A 176 -20.13 1.14 -38.62
C ALA A 176 -19.44 -0.12 -38.10
N VAL A 177 -18.66 0.01 -37.02
CA VAL A 177 -17.78 -1.04 -36.48
C VAL A 177 -17.89 -1.08 -34.95
N PRO A 178 -19.00 -1.60 -34.40
CA PRO A 178 -19.27 -1.60 -32.96
C PRO A 178 -18.20 -2.31 -32.12
N HIS A 179 -17.51 -3.31 -32.68
CA HIS A 179 -16.45 -4.06 -32.01
C HIS A 179 -15.19 -3.24 -31.74
N PHE A 180 -15.03 -2.05 -32.33
CA PHE A 180 -13.93 -1.13 -32.01
C PHE A 180 -14.24 -0.24 -30.79
N LEU A 181 -15.51 -0.13 -30.39
CA LEU A 181 -15.94 0.75 -29.30
C LEU A 181 -15.24 0.47 -27.96
N PRO A 182 -15.03 -0.79 -27.51
CA PRO A 182 -14.39 -1.04 -26.23
C PRO A 182 -12.98 -0.45 -26.18
N THR A 183 -12.14 -0.78 -27.16
CA THR A 183 -10.77 -0.29 -27.25
C THR A 183 -10.71 1.23 -27.49
N PHE A 184 -11.65 1.79 -28.26
CA PHE A 184 -11.75 3.24 -28.48
C PHE A 184 -12.07 3.99 -27.17
N TYR A 185 -13.08 3.54 -26.43
CA TYR A 185 -13.47 4.19 -25.17
C TYR A 185 -12.43 3.98 -24.07
N GLU A 186 -11.72 2.85 -24.04
CA GLU A 186 -10.56 2.67 -23.16
C GLU A 186 -9.44 3.69 -23.49
N GLN A 187 -9.17 3.96 -24.76
CA GLN A 187 -8.21 4.99 -25.14
C GLN A 187 -8.67 6.40 -24.77
N ALA A 188 -9.96 6.71 -24.97
CA ALA A 188 -10.52 7.98 -24.49
C ALA A 188 -10.35 8.10 -22.96
N ALA A 189 -10.55 7.02 -22.22
CA ALA A 189 -10.36 6.99 -20.77
C ALA A 189 -8.88 7.22 -20.38
N ARG A 190 -7.91 6.60 -21.07
CA ARG A 190 -6.47 6.83 -20.89
C ARG A 190 -6.07 8.29 -21.13
N VAL A 191 -6.64 8.92 -22.15
CA VAL A 191 -6.44 10.36 -22.43
C VAL A 191 -6.86 11.23 -21.23
N PHE A 192 -7.97 10.93 -20.56
CA PHE A 192 -8.38 11.67 -19.37
C PHE A 192 -7.51 11.37 -18.15
N LEU A 193 -7.00 10.13 -18.02
CA LEU A 193 -6.05 9.76 -16.96
C LEU A 193 -4.73 10.52 -17.07
N GLN A 194 -4.24 10.80 -18.28
CA GLN A 194 -3.03 11.62 -18.48
C GLN A 194 -3.14 13.03 -17.86
N TYR A 195 -4.35 13.49 -17.57
CA TYR A 195 -4.62 14.78 -16.93
C TYR A 195 -5.34 14.62 -15.57
N ASP A 196 -5.17 13.47 -14.92
CA ASP A 196 -5.73 13.13 -13.60
C ASP A 196 -7.26 13.26 -13.50
N ASN A 197 -7.97 13.25 -14.63
CA ASN A 197 -9.43 13.34 -14.65
C ASN A 197 -10.06 11.94 -14.51
N THR A 198 -9.94 11.40 -13.30
CA THR A 198 -10.45 10.06 -12.94
C THR A 198 -11.97 9.93 -13.13
N THR A 199 -12.72 11.04 -13.01
CA THR A 199 -14.18 11.05 -13.21
C THR A 199 -14.56 10.72 -14.65
N TYR A 200 -13.92 11.38 -15.63
CA TYR A 200 -14.21 11.11 -17.04
C TYR A 200 -13.57 9.82 -17.52
N ALA A 201 -12.38 9.47 -17.01
CA ALA A 201 -11.79 8.17 -17.25
C ALA A 201 -12.74 7.02 -16.83
N ALA A 202 -13.30 7.10 -15.62
CA ALA A 202 -14.28 6.12 -15.12
C ALA A 202 -15.54 6.06 -15.98
N ALA A 203 -16.02 7.21 -16.48
CA ALA A 203 -17.18 7.26 -17.36
C ALA A 203 -16.93 6.56 -18.70
N PHE A 204 -15.77 6.79 -19.32
CA PHE A 204 -15.40 6.15 -20.58
C PHE A 204 -15.06 4.67 -20.42
N PHE A 205 -14.41 4.27 -19.33
CA PHE A 205 -14.26 2.86 -18.98
C PHE A 205 -15.63 2.17 -18.87
N GLY A 206 -16.60 2.81 -18.21
CA GLY A 206 -17.98 2.33 -18.15
C GLY A 206 -18.63 2.19 -19.53
N LYS A 207 -18.41 3.15 -20.45
CA LYS A 207 -18.91 3.07 -21.83
C LYS A 207 -18.27 1.93 -22.63
N ALA A 208 -16.99 1.64 -22.42
CA ALA A 208 -16.34 0.49 -23.05
C ALA A 208 -17.04 -0.82 -22.67
N ARG A 209 -17.29 -1.02 -21.37
CA ARG A 209 -18.01 -2.20 -20.86
C ARG A 209 -19.48 -2.22 -21.29
N GLU A 210 -20.12 -1.06 -21.40
CA GLU A 210 -21.49 -0.97 -21.92
C GLU A 210 -21.56 -1.35 -23.40
N ALA A 211 -20.60 -0.93 -24.21
CA ALA A 211 -20.54 -1.31 -25.62
C ALA A 211 -20.40 -2.82 -25.82
N GLU A 212 -19.57 -3.49 -25.00
CA GLU A 212 -19.47 -4.96 -25.00
C GLU A 212 -20.83 -5.62 -24.75
N ARG A 213 -21.60 -5.11 -23.77
CA ARG A 213 -22.92 -5.65 -23.43
C ARG A 213 -23.96 -5.36 -24.50
N VAL A 214 -24.09 -4.11 -24.93
CA VAL A 214 -25.12 -3.68 -25.89
C VAL A 214 -24.94 -4.35 -27.25
N HIS A 215 -23.70 -4.59 -27.66
CA HIS A 215 -23.39 -5.22 -28.94
C HIS A 215 -23.05 -6.72 -28.83
N ALA A 216 -23.18 -7.32 -27.64
CA ALA A 216 -22.88 -8.73 -27.37
C ALA A 216 -21.51 -9.17 -27.94
N LEU A 217 -20.48 -8.34 -27.72
CA LEU A 217 -19.14 -8.56 -28.26
C LEU A 217 -18.45 -9.72 -27.53
N ALA A 218 -17.61 -10.46 -28.24
CA ALA A 218 -16.68 -11.39 -27.63
C ALA A 218 -15.69 -10.62 -26.75
N VAL A 219 -15.43 -11.13 -25.55
CA VAL A 219 -14.54 -10.50 -24.58
C VAL A 219 -13.46 -11.47 -24.18
N ASP A 220 -12.22 -11.04 -24.36
CA ASP A 220 -11.03 -11.68 -23.81
C ASP A 220 -10.92 -11.34 -22.32
N GLU A 221 -11.07 -12.35 -21.46
CA GLU A 221 -11.08 -12.17 -19.99
C GLU A 221 -9.71 -11.75 -19.44
N GLU A 222 -8.62 -12.20 -20.05
CA GLU A 222 -7.27 -11.85 -19.62
C GLU A 222 -6.98 -10.39 -19.93
N ARG A 223 -7.26 -9.96 -21.18
CA ARG A 223 -7.20 -8.54 -21.55
C ARG A 223 -8.13 -7.72 -20.67
N GLN A 224 -9.36 -8.19 -20.43
CA GLN A 224 -10.33 -7.45 -19.62
C GLN A 224 -9.83 -7.30 -18.17
N ARG A 225 -9.24 -8.33 -17.56
CA ARG A 225 -8.63 -8.27 -16.22
C ARG A 225 -7.48 -7.27 -16.18
N ALA A 226 -6.57 -7.32 -17.16
CA ALA A 226 -5.43 -6.40 -17.25
C ALA A 226 -5.88 -4.93 -17.35
N VAL A 227 -6.82 -4.63 -18.25
CA VAL A 227 -7.38 -3.28 -18.38
C VAL A 227 -8.15 -2.88 -17.11
N PHE A 228 -8.90 -3.80 -16.51
CA PHE A 228 -9.61 -3.53 -15.27
C PHE A 228 -8.66 -3.12 -14.12
N LEU A 229 -7.52 -3.80 -14.00
CA LEU A 229 -6.47 -3.47 -13.04
C LEU A 229 -5.82 -2.11 -13.34
N GLU A 230 -5.49 -1.83 -14.60
CA GLU A 230 -4.96 -0.53 -15.04
C GLU A 230 -5.84 0.62 -14.53
N PHE A 231 -7.15 0.57 -14.81
CA PHE A 231 -8.08 1.61 -14.38
C PHE A 231 -8.34 1.61 -12.87
N ALA A 232 -8.20 0.46 -12.20
CA ALA A 232 -8.29 0.37 -10.75
C ALA A 232 -7.13 1.10 -10.07
N PHE A 233 -5.90 0.90 -10.55
CA PHE A 233 -4.70 1.53 -10.00
C PHE A 233 -4.67 3.02 -10.28
N ALA A 234 -5.21 3.45 -11.42
CA ALA A 234 -5.39 4.86 -11.74
C ALA A 234 -6.53 5.54 -10.94
N GLY A 235 -7.23 4.82 -10.04
CA GLY A 235 -8.34 5.37 -9.25
C GLY A 235 -9.59 5.70 -10.09
N ALA A 236 -9.67 5.23 -11.32
CA ALA A 236 -10.75 5.48 -12.27
C ALA A 236 -11.75 4.30 -12.37
N LEU A 237 -11.80 3.45 -11.33
CA LEU A 237 -12.73 2.35 -11.26
C LEU A 237 -13.78 2.61 -10.17
N THR A 238 -15.05 2.60 -10.56
CA THR A 238 -16.16 2.75 -9.61
C THR A 238 -16.55 1.42 -8.96
N VAL A 239 -17.15 1.48 -7.77
CA VAL A 239 -17.75 0.30 -7.11
C VAL A 239 -18.82 -0.35 -8.00
N LYS A 240 -19.55 0.45 -8.79
CA LYS A 240 -20.53 -0.05 -9.77
C LYS A 240 -19.86 -0.88 -10.85
N ALA A 241 -18.78 -0.38 -11.45
CA ALA A 241 -18.03 -1.10 -12.48
C ALA A 241 -17.47 -2.43 -11.97
N LEU A 242 -17.02 -2.48 -10.71
CA LEU A 242 -16.58 -3.71 -10.08
C LEU A 242 -17.72 -4.73 -9.90
N LYS A 243 -18.88 -4.32 -9.39
CA LYS A 243 -20.04 -5.22 -9.28
C LYS A 243 -20.53 -5.71 -10.64
N GLU A 244 -20.48 -4.85 -11.66
CA GLU A 244 -20.84 -5.23 -13.02
C GLU A 244 -19.84 -6.23 -13.61
N TYR A 245 -18.54 -6.07 -13.34
CA TYR A 245 -17.52 -7.03 -13.74
C TYR A 245 -17.75 -8.41 -13.12
N VAL A 246 -18.00 -8.49 -11.81
CA VAL A 246 -18.34 -9.76 -11.14
C VAL A 246 -19.58 -10.42 -11.75
N ARG A 247 -20.63 -9.63 -12.04
CA ARG A 247 -21.84 -10.13 -12.72
C ARG A 247 -21.54 -10.63 -14.13
N ALA A 248 -20.67 -9.94 -14.87
CA ALA A 248 -20.29 -10.32 -16.22
C ALA A 248 -19.49 -11.62 -16.26
N LEU A 249 -18.58 -11.84 -15.30
CA LEU A 249 -17.88 -13.12 -15.14
C LEU A 249 -18.88 -14.26 -14.94
N ALA A 250 -19.80 -14.12 -13.99
CA ALA A 250 -20.80 -15.14 -13.68
C ALA A 250 -21.78 -15.42 -14.84
N ALA A 251 -21.95 -14.47 -15.77
CA ALA A 251 -22.82 -14.62 -16.93
C ALA A 251 -22.13 -15.29 -18.13
N ARG A 252 -20.80 -15.17 -18.25
CA ARG A 252 -20.04 -15.61 -19.43
C ARG A 252 -19.24 -16.89 -19.20
N LEU A 253 -18.75 -17.09 -17.99
CA LEU A 253 -17.86 -18.20 -17.64
C LEU A 253 -18.59 -19.31 -16.90
N THR A 254 -17.97 -20.48 -16.83
CA THR A 254 -18.45 -21.50 -15.90
C THR A 254 -18.29 -21.00 -14.45
N PRO A 255 -19.10 -21.48 -13.50
CA PRO A 255 -19.02 -21.02 -12.12
C PRO A 255 -17.63 -21.17 -11.47
N ALA A 256 -16.88 -22.23 -11.82
CA ALA A 256 -15.53 -22.45 -11.31
C ALA A 256 -14.53 -21.44 -11.88
N GLU A 257 -14.54 -21.21 -13.20
CA GLU A 257 -13.69 -20.21 -13.85
C GLU A 257 -14.01 -18.79 -13.36
N ALA A 258 -15.30 -18.48 -13.15
CA ALA A 258 -15.71 -17.18 -12.61
C ALA A 258 -15.16 -16.94 -11.19
N TRP A 259 -15.15 -17.97 -10.34
CA TRP A 259 -14.54 -17.90 -9.01
C TRP A 259 -13.02 -17.69 -9.10
N GLU A 260 -12.33 -18.46 -9.95
CA GLU A 260 -10.88 -18.36 -10.14
C GLU A 260 -10.46 -16.96 -10.62
N GLN A 261 -11.12 -16.44 -11.66
CA GLN A 261 -10.88 -15.09 -12.18
C GLN A 261 -11.16 -14.01 -11.13
N PHE A 262 -12.23 -14.18 -10.33
CA PHE A 262 -12.56 -13.25 -9.26
C PHE A 262 -11.53 -13.25 -8.12
N ARG A 263 -11.07 -14.42 -7.69
CA ARG A 263 -10.05 -14.57 -6.66
C ARG A 263 -8.73 -13.95 -7.14
N GLN A 264 -8.28 -14.30 -8.34
CA GLN A 264 -7.07 -13.74 -8.95
C GLN A 264 -7.14 -12.21 -9.00
N LEU A 265 -8.21 -11.65 -9.54
CA LEU A 265 -8.40 -10.19 -9.58
C LEU A 265 -8.35 -9.58 -8.18
N SER A 266 -9.02 -10.19 -7.19
CA SER A 266 -9.07 -9.67 -5.83
C SER A 266 -7.68 -9.63 -5.17
N VAL A 267 -6.87 -10.66 -5.39
CA VAL A 267 -5.50 -10.77 -4.89
C VAL A 267 -4.59 -9.77 -5.60
N GLU A 268 -4.60 -9.71 -6.93
CA GLU A 268 -3.77 -8.78 -7.72
C GLU A 268 -4.07 -7.32 -7.35
N ARG A 269 -5.35 -6.97 -7.18
CA ARG A 269 -5.76 -5.64 -6.69
C ARG A 269 -5.16 -5.32 -5.32
N CYS A 270 -5.21 -6.27 -4.40
CA CYS A 270 -4.68 -6.08 -3.05
C CYS A 270 -3.16 -6.04 -3.03
N ALA A 271 -2.48 -6.92 -3.78
CA ALA A 271 -1.03 -6.93 -3.92
C ALA A 271 -0.51 -5.57 -4.42
N ALA A 272 -1.22 -4.94 -5.35
CA ALA A 272 -0.91 -3.60 -5.86
C ALA A 272 -1.40 -2.44 -4.97
N GLY A 273 -1.83 -2.71 -3.73
CA GLY A 273 -2.11 -1.69 -2.72
C GLY A 273 -3.57 -1.23 -2.63
N LEU A 274 -4.51 -1.77 -3.40
CA LEU A 274 -5.93 -1.44 -3.24
C LEU A 274 -6.55 -2.27 -2.10
N PRO A 275 -7.31 -1.69 -1.16
CA PRO A 275 -7.91 -2.48 -0.09
C PRO A 275 -9.02 -3.43 -0.62
N PRO A 276 -9.33 -4.51 0.12
CA PRO A 276 -10.55 -5.26 -0.06
C PRO A 276 -11.77 -4.31 -0.07
N TYR A 277 -12.65 -4.45 -1.05
CA TYR A 277 -13.84 -3.62 -1.15
C TYR A 277 -14.99 -4.19 -0.32
N ALA A 278 -15.93 -3.34 0.08
CA ALA A 278 -16.92 -3.69 1.12
C ALA A 278 -17.81 -4.90 0.80
N SER A 279 -18.13 -5.14 -0.48
CA SER A 279 -18.97 -6.28 -0.89
C SER A 279 -18.19 -7.52 -1.34
N LEU A 280 -16.85 -7.50 -1.24
CA LEU A 280 -15.99 -8.64 -1.61
C LEU A 280 -16.44 -9.95 -0.95
N PRO A 281 -16.76 -10.00 0.36
CA PRO A 281 -17.15 -11.26 0.98
C PRO A 281 -18.47 -11.83 0.43
N GLN A 282 -19.43 -10.97 0.10
CA GLN A 282 -20.73 -11.38 -0.45
C GLN A 282 -20.57 -11.88 -1.89
N ASP A 283 -19.77 -11.19 -2.69
CA ASP A 283 -19.48 -11.56 -4.07
C ASP A 283 -18.72 -12.90 -4.12
N ALA A 284 -17.72 -13.08 -3.24
CA ALA A 284 -16.97 -14.34 -3.09
C ALA A 284 -17.89 -15.52 -2.75
N ARG A 285 -18.73 -15.37 -1.71
CA ARG A 285 -19.67 -16.41 -1.29
C ARG A 285 -20.66 -16.80 -2.38
N ALA A 286 -21.13 -15.84 -3.17
CA ALA A 286 -22.04 -16.11 -4.27
C ALA A 286 -21.37 -16.97 -5.35
N LEU A 287 -20.12 -16.66 -5.71
CA LEU A 287 -19.36 -17.41 -6.72
C LEU A 287 -18.95 -18.80 -6.23
N ILE A 288 -18.41 -18.94 -5.01
CA ILE A 288 -18.08 -20.24 -4.41
C ILE A 288 -19.31 -21.15 -4.38
N LYS A 289 -20.47 -20.61 -3.95
CA LYS A 289 -21.72 -21.36 -3.91
C LYS A 289 -22.17 -21.80 -5.31
N ALA A 290 -22.06 -20.93 -6.31
CA ALA A 290 -22.43 -21.26 -7.68
C ALA A 290 -21.52 -22.36 -8.26
N ALA A 291 -20.24 -22.38 -7.87
CA ALA A 291 -19.27 -23.40 -8.26
C ALA A 291 -19.41 -24.73 -7.50
N GLY A 292 -20.21 -24.78 -6.43
CA GLY A 292 -20.35 -25.98 -5.60
C GLY A 292 -19.07 -26.34 -4.84
N LEU A 293 -18.18 -25.37 -4.61
CA LEU A 293 -16.91 -25.56 -3.90
C LEU A 293 -17.11 -25.54 -2.38
N ASP A 294 -16.16 -26.10 -1.64
CA ASP A 294 -16.12 -25.99 -0.18
C ASP A 294 -15.85 -24.54 0.22
N ARG A 295 -16.90 -23.85 0.69
CA ARG A 295 -16.85 -22.47 1.14
C ARG A 295 -15.74 -22.23 2.15
N ASP A 296 -15.61 -23.11 3.15
CA ASP A 296 -14.70 -22.82 4.25
C ASP A 296 -13.24 -22.99 3.79
N ALA A 297 -12.96 -23.91 2.87
CA ALA A 297 -11.64 -24.06 2.25
C ALA A 297 -11.28 -22.86 1.36
N GLU A 298 -12.19 -22.45 0.48
CA GLU A 298 -11.99 -21.34 -0.46
C GLU A 298 -11.89 -19.98 0.25
N GLU A 299 -12.72 -19.73 1.27
CA GLU A 299 -12.62 -18.49 2.06
C GLU A 299 -11.31 -18.44 2.84
N ARG A 300 -10.83 -19.55 3.41
CA ARG A 300 -9.52 -19.58 4.08
C ARG A 300 -8.39 -19.26 3.12
N ALA A 301 -8.41 -19.85 1.92
CA ALA A 301 -7.38 -19.63 0.91
C ALA A 301 -7.36 -18.17 0.43
N LEU A 302 -8.53 -17.60 0.10
CA LEU A 302 -8.67 -16.20 -0.27
C LEU A 302 -8.21 -15.27 0.85
N VAL A 303 -8.67 -15.47 2.09
CA VAL A 303 -8.31 -14.60 3.22
C VAL A 303 -6.81 -14.64 3.53
N ALA A 304 -6.16 -15.81 3.41
CA ALA A 304 -4.72 -15.92 3.58
C ALA A 304 -3.95 -15.05 2.57
N GLU A 305 -4.33 -15.11 1.29
CA GLU A 305 -3.72 -14.29 0.23
C GLU A 305 -3.97 -12.79 0.42
N LEU A 306 -5.21 -12.42 0.80
CA LEU A 306 -5.56 -11.01 1.04
C LEU A 306 -4.84 -10.43 2.27
N LEU A 307 -4.64 -11.22 3.33
CA LEU A 307 -3.93 -10.79 4.53
C LEU A 307 -2.43 -10.55 4.29
N ALA A 308 -1.83 -11.32 3.37
CA ALA A 308 -0.42 -11.15 3.02
C ALA A 308 -0.15 -9.75 2.41
N SER A 309 -1.17 -9.14 1.79
CA SER A 309 -1.05 -7.79 1.24
C SER A 309 -0.96 -6.70 2.34
N PRO A 310 -0.07 -5.70 2.17
CA PRO A 310 -0.07 -4.47 2.99
C PRO A 310 -1.39 -3.69 2.93
N ALA A 311 -2.19 -3.84 1.87
CA ALA A 311 -3.47 -3.14 1.71
C ALA A 311 -4.52 -3.56 2.74
N ALA A 312 -4.35 -4.73 3.38
CA ALA A 312 -5.27 -5.24 4.41
C ALA A 312 -5.50 -4.26 5.56
N VAL A 313 -4.54 -3.37 5.87
CA VAL A 313 -4.69 -2.34 6.91
C VAL A 313 -5.87 -1.39 6.65
N ARG A 314 -6.29 -1.24 5.39
CA ARG A 314 -7.45 -0.42 4.97
C ARG A 314 -8.71 -1.25 4.69
N ALA A 315 -8.72 -2.54 5.03
CA ALA A 315 -9.90 -3.37 4.83
C ALA A 315 -11.09 -2.87 5.68
N PRO A 316 -12.31 -2.83 5.13
CA PRO A 316 -13.50 -2.30 5.79
C PRO A 316 -14.03 -3.24 6.88
N ALA A 317 -14.84 -2.73 7.80
CA ALA A 317 -15.50 -3.54 8.84
C ALA A 317 -16.24 -4.76 8.30
N SER A 318 -16.89 -4.64 7.13
CA SER A 318 -17.62 -5.76 6.52
C SER A 318 -16.69 -6.95 6.20
N PHE A 319 -15.43 -6.71 5.85
CA PHE A 319 -14.44 -7.75 5.63
C PHE A 319 -14.13 -8.49 6.93
N TRP A 320 -13.74 -7.77 7.97
CA TRP A 320 -13.36 -8.35 9.27
C TRP A 320 -14.51 -9.07 9.95
N ASN A 321 -15.72 -8.48 9.95
CA ASN A 321 -16.92 -9.10 10.51
C ASN A 321 -17.27 -10.40 9.79
N THR A 322 -17.17 -10.41 8.46
CA THR A 322 -17.60 -11.56 7.66
C THR A 322 -16.64 -12.75 7.79
N TYR A 323 -15.33 -12.46 7.88
CA TYR A 323 -14.27 -13.47 7.95
C TYR A 323 -13.75 -13.74 9.35
N ARG A 324 -14.37 -13.21 10.40
CA ARG A 324 -13.96 -13.38 11.81
C ARG A 324 -13.68 -14.85 12.18
N ALA A 325 -14.63 -15.74 11.91
CA ALA A 325 -14.46 -17.18 12.17
C ALA A 325 -13.39 -17.83 11.29
N THR A 326 -13.28 -17.41 10.03
CA THR A 326 -12.25 -17.87 9.08
C THR A 326 -10.86 -17.49 9.57
N LEU A 327 -10.69 -16.28 10.13
CA LEU A 327 -9.43 -15.78 10.68
C LEU A 327 -8.99 -16.58 11.91
N VAL A 328 -9.93 -16.94 12.80
CA VAL A 328 -9.64 -17.80 13.96
C VAL A 328 -9.13 -19.17 13.49
N ALA A 329 -9.88 -19.84 12.60
CA ALA A 329 -9.47 -21.13 12.05
C ALA A 329 -8.14 -21.05 11.27
N LEU A 330 -7.87 -19.94 10.60
CA LEU A 330 -6.62 -19.73 9.87
C LEU A 330 -5.44 -19.53 10.84
N ALA A 331 -5.62 -18.73 11.90
CA ALA A 331 -4.61 -18.49 12.93
C ALA A 331 -4.28 -19.74 13.75
N GLU A 332 -5.25 -20.65 13.95
CA GLU A 332 -5.02 -21.97 14.55
C GLU A 332 -4.13 -22.86 13.68
N ARG A 333 -4.33 -22.83 12.36
CA ARG A 333 -3.59 -23.69 11.41
C ARG A 333 -2.24 -23.12 10.99
N GLN A 334 -2.13 -21.79 10.97
CA GLN A 334 -0.97 -21.06 10.47
C GLN A 334 -0.53 -20.02 11.52
N PRO A 335 0.41 -20.37 12.41
CA PRO A 335 0.86 -19.46 13.47
C PRO A 335 1.37 -18.10 12.96
N ALA A 336 1.94 -18.04 11.75
CA ALA A 336 2.38 -16.80 11.10
C ALA A 336 1.25 -15.76 10.93
N VAL A 337 -0.01 -16.20 10.83
CA VAL A 337 -1.17 -15.30 10.72
C VAL A 337 -1.36 -14.47 11.99
N ARG A 338 -1.04 -15.03 13.17
CA ARG A 338 -1.08 -14.27 14.43
C ARG A 338 -0.12 -13.09 14.40
N ALA A 339 1.13 -13.33 13.98
CA ALA A 339 2.12 -12.27 13.81
C ALA A 339 1.66 -11.23 12.79
N ARG A 340 1.13 -11.69 11.64
CA ARG A 340 0.60 -10.81 10.60
C ARG A 340 -0.56 -9.92 11.10
N LEU A 341 -1.46 -10.44 11.93
CA LEU A 341 -2.53 -9.65 12.53
C LEU A 341 -1.99 -8.55 13.46
N LEU A 342 -0.88 -8.77 14.16
CA LEU A 342 -0.26 -7.74 15.01
C LEU A 342 0.45 -6.64 14.23
N GLU A 343 0.90 -6.92 13.01
CA GLU A 343 1.45 -5.90 12.11
C GLU A 343 0.37 -4.92 11.64
N ILE A 344 -0.89 -5.38 11.55
CA ILE A 344 -2.01 -4.59 11.03
C ILE A 344 -2.52 -3.62 12.10
N MET A 345 -2.52 -2.33 11.74
CA MET A 345 -3.27 -1.29 12.42
C MET A 345 -4.54 -1.00 11.59
N PRO A 346 -5.76 -1.33 12.08
CA PRO A 346 -6.97 -1.48 11.27
C PRO A 346 -7.61 -0.13 10.88
N ALA A 347 -6.91 0.64 10.04
CA ALA A 347 -7.33 1.97 9.60
C ALA A 347 -8.65 2.00 8.81
N GLY A 348 -9.04 0.88 8.18
CA GLY A 348 -10.29 0.74 7.44
C GLY A 348 -11.51 0.28 8.25
N LEU A 349 -11.32 -0.18 9.50
CA LEU A 349 -12.40 -0.74 10.33
C LEU A 349 -13.42 0.31 10.75
N GLY A 350 -12.96 1.51 11.07
CA GLY A 350 -13.78 2.62 11.54
C GLY A 350 -12.95 3.55 12.40
N ARG A 351 -13.54 4.38 13.26
CA ARG A 351 -12.84 5.35 14.13
C ARG A 351 -13.37 5.40 15.57
N SER A 352 -14.33 4.55 15.92
CA SER A 352 -14.96 4.59 17.24
C SER A 352 -14.21 3.68 18.23
N PRO A 353 -14.38 3.89 19.54
CA PRO A 353 -13.85 2.98 20.56
C PRO A 353 -14.34 1.54 20.39
N GLU A 354 -15.57 1.36 19.89
CA GLU A 354 -16.15 0.03 19.62
C GLU A 354 -15.40 -0.69 18.50
N ASP A 355 -14.86 0.04 17.51
CA ASP A 355 -14.01 -0.52 16.46
C ASP A 355 -12.67 -1.00 17.04
N ASP A 356 -12.07 -0.23 17.96
CA ASP A 356 -10.84 -0.62 18.67
C ASP A 356 -11.09 -1.89 19.51
N ASP A 357 -12.19 -1.91 20.26
CA ASP A 357 -12.59 -3.06 21.07
C ASP A 357 -12.85 -4.31 20.21
N PHE A 358 -13.48 -4.15 19.05
CA PHE A 358 -13.67 -5.23 18.08
C PHE A 358 -12.34 -5.82 17.62
N TRP A 359 -11.36 -4.96 17.29
CA TRP A 359 -10.05 -5.41 16.83
C TRP A 359 -9.29 -6.17 17.92
N LEU A 360 -9.27 -5.64 19.15
CA LEU A 360 -8.62 -6.30 20.28
C LEU A 360 -9.29 -7.65 20.60
N ALA A 361 -10.62 -7.74 20.48
CA ALA A 361 -11.34 -9.01 20.63
C ALA A 361 -10.95 -10.02 19.54
N LEU A 362 -10.80 -9.59 18.29
CA LEU A 362 -10.32 -10.46 17.20
C LEU A 362 -8.89 -10.95 17.44
N LEU A 363 -7.99 -10.09 17.95
CA LEU A 363 -6.63 -10.49 18.31
C LEU A 363 -6.63 -11.55 19.44
N ALA A 364 -7.52 -11.40 20.42
CA ALA A 364 -7.67 -12.36 21.51
C ALA A 364 -8.22 -13.71 21.01
N GLU A 365 -9.24 -13.70 20.16
CA GLU A 365 -9.84 -14.93 19.62
C GLU A 365 -8.91 -15.70 18.70
N THR A 366 -8.06 -15.00 17.95
CA THR A 366 -7.03 -15.62 17.09
C THR A 366 -5.81 -16.09 17.89
N GLY A 367 -5.72 -15.73 19.18
CA GLY A 367 -4.56 -15.97 20.04
C GLY A 367 -3.35 -15.11 19.69
N ALA A 368 -3.51 -14.07 18.87
CA ALA A 368 -2.44 -13.16 18.50
C ALA A 368 -1.97 -12.32 19.70
N ASP A 369 -2.88 -11.94 20.59
CA ASP A 369 -2.54 -11.22 21.82
C ASP A 369 -1.58 -12.00 22.74
N ARG A 370 -1.61 -13.33 22.72
CA ARG A 370 -0.68 -14.19 23.49
C ARG A 370 0.78 -14.01 23.09
N LEU A 371 1.05 -13.53 21.87
CA LEU A 371 2.40 -13.16 21.43
C LEU A 371 2.87 -11.84 22.06
N LEU A 372 1.94 -10.96 22.44
CA LEU A 372 2.20 -9.71 23.16
C LEU A 372 2.30 -9.90 24.67
N THR A 373 1.64 -10.91 25.24
CA THR A 373 1.66 -11.18 26.70
C THR A 373 2.75 -12.17 27.10
N GLY A 374 3.23 -13.00 26.17
CA GLY A 374 4.18 -14.08 26.46
C GLY A 374 3.52 -15.35 27.00
N GLU A 375 2.19 -15.39 27.13
CA GLU A 375 1.41 -16.55 27.58
C GLU A 375 1.49 -17.74 26.61
N SER A 376 1.99 -17.51 25.39
CA SER A 376 2.17 -18.55 24.35
C SER A 376 3.14 -19.67 24.73
N GLY A 377 4.07 -19.43 25.68
CA GLY A 377 5.10 -20.41 26.06
C GLY A 377 4.68 -21.43 27.13
N ALA A 378 3.48 -21.31 27.71
CA ALA A 378 3.05 -22.16 28.83
C ALA A 378 2.19 -23.37 28.42
N GLU A 379 1.58 -23.36 27.22
CA GLU A 379 0.65 -24.42 26.79
C GLU A 379 1.22 -25.38 25.72
N ASP A 380 2.29 -25.03 25.00
CA ASP A 380 2.99 -25.93 24.06
C ASP A 380 4.11 -26.75 24.74
N GLY A 381 3.92 -27.09 26.01
CA GLY A 381 4.83 -27.91 26.82
C GLY A 381 4.73 -29.40 26.51
N SER A 382 5.01 -29.82 25.28
CA SER A 382 5.48 -31.18 24.94
C SER A 382 5.85 -31.31 23.46
N ALA A 383 6.77 -30.49 22.98
CA ALA A 383 7.61 -30.85 21.85
C ALA A 383 9.07 -30.75 22.30
N GLU A 384 9.71 -31.91 22.47
CA GLU A 384 11.17 -31.99 22.48
C GLU A 384 11.74 -31.24 21.27
N PRO A 385 12.95 -30.66 21.36
CA PRO A 385 13.54 -29.96 20.23
C PRO A 385 13.82 -30.97 19.13
N ALA A 386 12.92 -31.08 18.16
CA ALA A 386 13.19 -31.78 16.92
C ALA A 386 14.13 -30.92 16.09
N ASP A 387 15.29 -31.48 15.75
CA ASP A 387 16.25 -30.90 14.81
C ASP A 387 15.51 -30.34 13.57
N GLY A 388 15.49 -29.02 13.44
CA GLY A 388 14.91 -28.33 12.29
C GLY A 388 15.76 -28.51 11.03
N PRO A 389 15.19 -28.29 9.83
CA PRO A 389 15.95 -28.42 8.59
C PRO A 389 17.07 -27.38 8.57
N VAL A 390 18.30 -27.84 8.44
CA VAL A 390 19.47 -27.00 8.14
C VAL A 390 19.53 -26.74 6.64
N ASP A 391 19.92 -25.53 6.26
CA ASP A 391 20.24 -25.25 4.86
C ASP A 391 21.53 -25.99 4.43
N ALA A 392 21.86 -25.92 3.13
CA ALA A 392 23.05 -26.55 2.58
C ALA A 392 24.39 -26.00 3.15
N ALA A 393 24.35 -25.00 4.03
CA ALA A 393 25.48 -24.39 4.72
C ALA A 393 25.48 -24.62 6.25
N GLY A 394 24.50 -25.35 6.80
CA GLY A 394 24.44 -25.67 8.23
C GLY A 394 23.94 -24.52 9.11
N GLY A 395 23.29 -23.51 8.55
CA GLY A 395 22.65 -22.43 9.30
C GLY A 395 21.18 -22.72 9.62
N PRO A 396 20.64 -22.23 10.76
CA PRO A 396 19.21 -22.28 11.02
C PRO A 396 18.48 -21.43 9.96
N VAL A 397 17.49 -22.02 9.29
CA VAL A 397 16.61 -21.30 8.40
C VAL A 397 15.71 -20.42 9.26
N ASP A 398 15.86 -19.09 9.17
CA ASP A 398 14.99 -18.15 9.86
C ASP A 398 13.54 -18.37 9.39
N ALA A 399 12.73 -19.00 10.23
CA ALA A 399 11.28 -18.87 10.12
C ALA A 399 10.97 -17.36 10.18
N ALA A 400 10.28 -16.82 9.18
CA ALA A 400 9.93 -15.40 9.05
C ALA A 400 8.99 -14.93 10.20
N GLY A 401 9.52 -14.85 11.41
CA GLY A 401 8.78 -14.69 12.65
C GLY A 401 9.75 -14.55 13.83
N GLY A 402 10.58 -13.50 13.80
CA GLY A 402 11.34 -13.08 14.98
C GLY A 402 10.41 -12.78 16.18
N PRO A 403 10.94 -12.68 17.40
CA PRO A 403 10.14 -12.42 18.59
C PRO A 403 9.36 -11.12 18.44
N VAL A 404 8.03 -11.19 18.59
CA VAL A 404 7.15 -10.02 18.54
C VAL A 404 7.57 -9.00 19.59
N ASP A 405 7.81 -7.78 19.12
CA ASP A 405 8.12 -6.62 19.93
C ASP A 405 6.82 -6.00 20.49
N ALA A 406 6.57 -6.23 21.78
CA ALA A 406 5.37 -5.75 22.43
C ALA A 406 5.41 -4.23 22.65
N ALA A 407 6.60 -3.66 22.84
CA ALA A 407 6.77 -2.22 23.04
C ALA A 407 6.52 -1.44 21.75
N ASP A 408 7.06 -1.92 20.62
CA ASP A 408 6.77 -1.37 19.29
C ASP A 408 5.27 -1.46 18.96
N TRP A 409 4.66 -2.63 19.18
CA TRP A 409 3.23 -2.80 18.95
C TRP A 409 2.38 -1.82 19.77
N LEU A 410 2.67 -1.68 21.07
CA LEU A 410 1.93 -0.77 21.95
C LEU A 410 2.12 0.70 21.52
N SER A 411 3.32 1.07 21.08
CA SER A 411 3.62 2.41 20.56
C SER A 411 2.82 2.70 19.28
N ARG A 412 2.79 1.75 18.33
CA ARG A 412 1.97 1.84 17.11
C ARG A 412 0.47 1.87 17.43
N TRP A 413 0.01 1.08 18.39
CA TRP A 413 -1.39 1.05 18.83
C TRP A 413 -1.81 2.38 19.48
N ALA A 414 -0.97 2.94 20.35
CA ALA A 414 -1.20 4.25 20.97
C ALA A 414 -1.28 5.37 19.92
N LEU A 415 -0.39 5.36 18.93
CA LEU A 415 -0.44 6.28 17.80
C LEU A 415 -1.69 6.08 16.95
N HIS A 416 -2.05 4.83 16.64
CA HIS A 416 -3.23 4.46 15.87
C HIS A 416 -4.49 5.04 16.50
N ARG A 417 -4.70 4.83 17.81
CA ARG A 417 -5.89 5.28 18.55
C ARG A 417 -6.08 6.80 18.58
N LYS A 418 -5.01 7.59 18.41
CA LYS A 418 -5.13 9.06 18.34
C LYS A 418 -5.85 9.51 17.07
N ARG A 419 -5.69 8.83 15.93
CA ARG A 419 -6.43 9.08 14.66
C ARG A 419 -6.47 10.55 14.20
N GLY A 420 -5.48 11.37 14.57
CA GLY A 420 -5.40 12.82 14.30
C GLY A 420 -6.05 13.73 15.34
N SER A 421 -6.61 13.17 16.42
CA SER A 421 -7.01 13.85 17.66
C SER A 421 -5.79 14.17 18.53
N LEU A 422 -5.97 15.11 19.45
CA LEU A 422 -4.99 15.39 20.51
C LEU A 422 -4.88 14.25 21.52
N ALA A 423 -5.84 13.34 21.64
CA ALA A 423 -5.66 12.13 22.43
C ALA A 423 -6.64 11.03 22.04
N ALA A 424 -6.26 9.80 22.41
CA ALA A 424 -7.13 8.65 22.34
C ALA A 424 -8.21 8.75 23.43
N VAL A 425 -9.41 8.29 23.08
CA VAL A 425 -10.52 8.12 24.03
C VAL A 425 -10.23 6.96 24.96
N ARG A 426 -10.61 7.04 26.25
CA ARG A 426 -10.39 5.97 27.23
C ARG A 426 -10.92 4.62 26.75
N SER A 427 -10.09 3.58 26.85
CA SER A 427 -10.44 2.20 26.46
C SER A 427 -10.05 1.22 27.57
N ARG A 428 -11.05 0.63 28.23
CA ARG A 428 -10.84 -0.41 29.24
C ARG A 428 -10.16 -1.65 28.64
N THR A 429 -10.52 -2.04 27.43
CA THR A 429 -9.97 -3.21 26.73
C THR A 429 -8.48 -3.04 26.46
N THR A 430 -8.04 -1.83 26.06
CA THR A 430 -6.61 -1.53 25.91
C THR A 430 -5.88 -1.63 27.24
N LEU A 431 -6.43 -1.06 28.32
CA LEU A 431 -5.81 -1.13 29.65
C LEU A 431 -5.69 -2.58 30.14
N SER A 432 -6.75 -3.40 29.99
CA SER A 432 -6.71 -4.82 30.36
C SER A 432 -5.67 -5.62 29.55
N LEU A 433 -5.49 -5.32 28.27
CA LEU A 433 -4.45 -5.97 27.47
C LEU A 433 -3.05 -5.57 27.94
N VAL A 434 -2.81 -4.28 28.16
CA VAL A 434 -1.49 -3.77 28.59
C VAL A 434 -1.11 -4.27 29.99
N GLU A 435 -2.09 -4.42 30.89
CA GLU A 435 -1.89 -5.06 32.20
C GLU A 435 -1.35 -6.49 32.06
N ARG A 436 -1.90 -7.29 31.12
CA ARG A 436 -1.36 -8.62 30.80
C ARG A 436 0.01 -8.58 30.11
N MET A 437 0.26 -7.57 29.28
CA MET A 437 1.56 -7.36 28.61
C MET A 437 2.68 -6.94 29.58
N ALA A 438 2.35 -6.48 30.80
CA ALA A 438 3.28 -5.80 31.69
C ALA A 438 4.52 -6.61 32.06
N ALA A 439 4.42 -7.95 32.19
CA ALA A 439 5.58 -8.80 32.45
C ALA A 439 6.54 -8.80 31.25
N ARG A 440 6.02 -9.08 30.05
CA ARG A 440 6.80 -9.11 28.82
C ARG A 440 7.42 -7.76 28.47
N LEU A 441 6.67 -6.66 28.64
CA LEU A 441 7.19 -5.31 28.38
C LEU A 441 8.38 -4.96 29.28
N ARG A 442 8.34 -5.37 30.56
CA ARG A 442 9.48 -5.20 31.49
C ARG A 442 10.67 -6.07 31.10
N GLU A 443 10.42 -7.33 30.74
CA GLU A 443 11.46 -8.27 30.33
C GLU A 443 12.19 -7.82 29.05
N GLN A 444 11.45 -7.29 28.07
CA GLN A 444 12.03 -6.76 26.84
C GLN A 444 12.85 -5.48 27.06
N GLY A 445 12.53 -4.71 28.11
CA GLY A 445 13.27 -3.50 28.50
C GLY A 445 13.27 -2.36 27.46
N ARG A 446 12.54 -2.52 26.35
CA ARG A 446 12.42 -1.51 25.29
C ARG A 446 11.42 -0.42 25.72
N PRO A 447 11.75 0.86 25.52
CA PRO A 447 10.85 1.94 25.88
C PRO A 447 9.62 1.99 24.96
N VAL A 448 8.45 2.20 25.56
CA VAL A 448 7.17 2.42 24.87
C VAL A 448 6.99 3.91 24.63
N ASP A 449 6.66 4.28 23.40
CA ASP A 449 6.31 5.65 23.03
C ASP A 449 4.79 5.84 23.02
N LEU A 450 4.31 6.56 24.04
CA LEU A 450 2.90 6.96 24.15
C LEU A 450 2.63 8.37 23.66
N PHE A 451 3.65 9.17 23.37
CA PHE A 451 3.53 10.61 23.13
C PHE A 451 3.46 10.95 21.64
N THR A 452 4.14 10.21 20.77
CA THR A 452 4.15 10.51 19.33
C THR A 452 2.75 10.65 18.73
N GLY A 453 2.52 11.74 18.00
CA GLY A 453 1.23 12.11 17.44
C GLY A 453 1.39 12.91 16.15
N ARG A 454 0.38 12.88 15.27
CA ARG A 454 0.45 13.49 13.93
C ARG A 454 0.60 15.03 13.94
N TRP A 455 0.02 15.69 14.93
CA TRP A 455 -0.01 17.16 15.02
C TRP A 455 0.81 17.70 16.19
N ARG A 456 0.66 17.07 17.35
CA ARG A 456 1.36 17.42 18.60
C ARG A 456 1.59 16.15 19.43
N PRO A 457 2.65 16.11 20.24
CA PRO A 457 2.85 15.03 21.19
C PRO A 457 1.77 15.05 22.27
N SER A 458 1.22 13.89 22.60
CA SER A 458 0.22 13.74 23.65
C SER A 458 0.07 12.29 24.11
N ALA A 459 -0.35 12.05 25.35
CA ALA A 459 -0.58 10.69 25.85
C ALA A 459 -1.98 10.49 26.44
N ASP A 460 -2.49 9.26 26.33
CA ASP A 460 -3.66 8.78 27.09
C ASP A 460 -3.24 8.64 28.57
N LEU A 461 -3.83 9.46 29.45
CA LEU A 461 -3.43 9.53 30.87
C LEU A 461 -3.62 8.20 31.60
N ASP A 462 -4.69 7.46 31.31
CA ASP A 462 -4.93 6.18 31.96
C ASP A 462 -3.91 5.12 31.51
N LEU A 463 -3.52 5.17 30.23
CA LEU A 463 -2.48 4.28 29.71
C LEU A 463 -1.09 4.66 30.25
N LEU A 464 -0.79 5.95 30.36
CA LEU A 464 0.46 6.45 30.94
C LEU A 464 0.59 6.01 32.41
N ASP A 465 -0.48 6.17 33.20
CA ASP A 465 -0.51 5.75 34.60
C ASP A 465 -0.37 4.25 34.78
N LEU A 466 -1.03 3.46 33.93
CA LEU A 466 -0.85 2.00 33.93
C LEU A 466 0.61 1.63 33.63
N CYS A 467 1.24 2.25 32.64
CA CYS A 467 2.63 1.97 32.29
C CYS A 467 3.59 2.34 33.44
N ALA A 468 3.39 3.51 34.05
CA ALA A 468 4.16 3.93 35.22
C ALA A 468 3.95 2.98 36.41
N ALA A 469 2.71 2.56 36.70
CA ALA A 469 2.39 1.67 37.81
C ALA A 469 3.06 0.30 37.70
N HIS A 470 3.22 -0.21 36.47
CA HIS A 470 3.90 -1.47 36.21
C HIS A 470 5.41 -1.31 35.95
N GLY A 471 5.97 -0.11 36.04
CA GLY A 471 7.40 0.12 35.77
C GLY A 471 7.80 -0.22 34.33
N ILE A 472 6.90 -0.02 33.37
CA ILE A 472 7.19 -0.21 31.94
C ILE A 472 8.08 0.96 31.49
N PRO A 473 9.23 0.71 30.83
CA PRO A 473 10.06 1.78 30.30
C PRO A 473 9.29 2.64 29.29
N LEU A 474 9.36 3.97 29.43
CA LEU A 474 8.62 4.93 28.62
C LEU A 474 9.57 5.91 27.92
N THR A 475 9.28 6.23 26.67
CA THR A 475 9.90 7.38 25.98
C THR A 475 9.17 8.65 26.41
N LEU A 476 9.75 9.40 27.34
CA LEU A 476 9.21 10.68 27.80
C LEU A 476 9.78 11.84 26.98
N PRO A 477 9.04 12.94 26.76
CA PRO A 477 9.60 14.13 26.14
C PRO A 477 10.70 14.74 27.03
N GLU A 478 11.90 14.92 26.47
CA GLU A 478 13.10 15.30 27.21
C GLU A 478 13.25 16.82 27.37
N SER A 479 12.84 17.62 26.37
CA SER A 479 13.06 19.07 26.37
C SER A 479 11.79 19.88 26.68
N ALA A 480 11.98 21.09 27.24
CA ALA A 480 10.88 22.04 27.47
C ALA A 480 10.21 22.52 26.18
N GLU A 481 10.93 22.45 25.05
CA GLU A 481 10.50 22.86 23.71
C GLU A 481 9.58 21.80 23.06
N ASP A 482 9.82 20.51 23.33
CA ASP A 482 8.97 19.38 22.89
C ASP A 482 7.67 19.27 23.70
N LEU A 483 7.66 19.89 24.88
CA LEU A 483 6.53 19.91 25.80
C LEU A 483 5.57 21.01 25.40
N HIS A 484 4.50 20.64 24.71
CA HIS A 484 3.35 21.50 24.52
C HIS A 484 2.43 21.48 25.75
N ASP A 485 1.72 22.58 25.96
CA ASP A 485 0.81 22.75 27.10
C ASP A 485 -0.36 21.74 27.11
N ASP A 486 -0.60 21.06 26.00
CA ASP A 486 -1.65 20.05 25.81
C ASP A 486 -1.10 18.60 25.71
N CYS A 487 0.15 18.33 26.12
CA CYS A 487 0.72 16.97 26.05
C CYS A 487 -0.04 15.95 26.92
N LEU A 488 -0.70 16.40 27.98
CA LEU A 488 -1.62 15.59 28.77
C LEU A 488 -2.97 16.29 28.80
N PRO A 489 -3.99 15.77 28.10
CA PRO A 489 -5.29 16.42 28.00
C PRO A 489 -6.15 16.22 29.27
N VAL A 490 -5.69 16.72 30.41
CA VAL A 490 -6.33 16.54 31.73
C VAL A 490 -7.81 16.92 31.70
N LYS A 491 -8.18 18.02 31.03
CA LYS A 491 -9.58 18.44 30.87
C LYS A 491 -10.45 17.39 30.16
N GLN A 492 -9.93 16.78 29.09
CA GLN A 492 -10.66 15.76 28.35
C GLN A 492 -10.76 14.47 29.17
N TRP A 493 -9.72 14.15 29.94
CA TRP A 493 -9.71 13.00 30.84
C TRP A 493 -10.71 13.13 32.01
N LEU A 494 -10.83 14.32 32.61
CA LEU A 494 -11.79 14.63 33.68
C LEU A 494 -13.24 14.47 33.20
N THR A 495 -13.53 14.99 32.00
CA THR A 495 -14.87 14.98 31.41
C THR A 495 -15.25 13.64 30.75
N ASP A 496 -14.29 12.75 30.50
CA ASP A 496 -14.59 11.40 30.00
C ASP A 496 -15.21 10.55 31.11
N THR A 497 -16.43 10.09 30.91
CA THR A 497 -17.19 9.25 31.85
C THR A 497 -17.11 7.76 31.55
N ARG A 498 -16.36 7.36 30.52
CA ARG A 498 -16.16 5.95 30.17
C ARG A 498 -15.44 5.17 31.29
N PRO A 499 -15.70 3.86 31.42
CA PRO A 499 -15.03 3.03 32.42
C PRO A 499 -13.53 2.90 32.16
N GLY A 500 -12.76 2.60 33.22
CA GLY A 500 -11.31 2.42 33.16
C GLY A 500 -10.49 3.63 33.63
N ARG A 501 -11.15 4.63 34.23
CA ARG A 501 -10.48 5.79 34.84
C ARG A 501 -9.56 5.34 35.98
N ARG A 502 -8.29 5.74 35.93
CA ARG A 502 -7.28 5.46 36.97
C ARG A 502 -7.18 6.59 38.00
N ASP A 503 -6.45 6.35 39.08
CA ASP A 503 -6.27 7.31 40.18
C ASP A 503 -5.06 8.26 39.98
N LEU A 504 -4.26 8.03 38.94
CA LEU A 504 -3.07 8.81 38.58
C LEU A 504 -1.93 8.77 39.62
N THR A 505 -1.99 7.86 40.59
CA THR A 505 -1.00 7.78 41.68
C THR A 505 0.40 7.45 41.18
N ALA A 506 0.52 6.62 40.14
CA ALA A 506 1.81 6.23 39.58
C ALA A 506 2.44 7.34 38.75
N VAL A 507 1.63 8.06 37.94
CA VAL A 507 2.08 9.27 37.22
C VAL A 507 2.62 10.31 38.20
N ALA A 508 1.96 10.50 39.33
CA ALA A 508 2.36 11.49 40.32
C ALA A 508 3.59 11.09 41.15
N ALA A 509 3.87 9.79 41.25
CA ALA A 509 5.04 9.24 41.94
C ALA A 509 6.31 9.25 41.07
N ASP A 510 6.18 9.08 39.75
CA ASP A 510 7.31 9.17 38.82
C ASP A 510 7.70 10.64 38.55
N ALA A 511 8.97 10.99 38.74
CA ALA A 511 9.44 12.37 38.62
C ALA A 511 9.29 12.95 37.19
N GLY A 512 9.49 12.11 36.18
CA GLY A 512 9.34 12.50 34.77
C GLY A 512 7.88 12.79 34.43
N CYS A 513 6.99 11.86 34.78
CA CYS A 513 5.55 11.96 34.55
C CYS A 513 4.91 13.07 35.39
N ARG A 514 5.33 13.25 36.65
CA ARG A 514 4.85 14.32 37.53
C ARG A 514 5.13 15.70 36.94
N ARG A 515 6.31 15.90 36.34
CA ARG A 515 6.65 17.15 35.64
C ARG A 515 5.67 17.46 34.51
N LEU A 516 5.28 16.44 33.73
CA LEU A 516 4.29 16.58 32.66
C LEU A 516 2.90 16.93 33.24
N LEU A 517 2.52 16.24 34.31
CA LEU A 517 1.23 16.42 34.98
C LEU A 517 1.10 17.82 35.57
N TYR A 518 2.14 18.30 36.26
CA TYR A 518 2.22 19.66 36.82
C TYR A 518 2.00 20.73 35.75
N ARG A 519 2.66 20.59 34.60
CA ARG A 519 2.49 21.54 33.49
C ARG A 519 1.07 21.53 32.94
N ALA A 520 0.50 20.34 32.74
CA ALA A 520 -0.86 20.18 32.21
C ALA A 520 -1.96 20.70 33.16
N VAL A 521 -1.76 20.58 34.47
CA VAL A 521 -2.65 21.18 35.48
C VAL A 521 -2.65 22.70 35.35
N GLY A 522 -1.48 23.32 35.17
CA GLY A 522 -1.36 24.77 34.99
C GLY A 522 -2.04 25.33 33.74
N THR A 523 -2.24 24.51 32.72
CA THR A 523 -2.77 24.93 31.41
C THR A 523 -4.23 24.49 31.20
N VAL A 524 -4.78 23.69 32.12
CA VAL A 524 -6.10 23.04 32.03
C VAL A 524 -7.26 24.00 31.74
N CYS A 525 -7.14 25.27 32.15
CA CYS A 525 -8.19 26.28 32.00
C CYS A 525 -8.19 27.03 30.67
N GLY A 526 -7.13 26.94 29.85
CA GLY A 526 -7.00 27.69 28.61
C GLY A 526 -7.49 29.16 28.69
N HIS A 527 -8.13 29.64 27.63
CA HIS A 527 -8.71 30.99 27.56
C HIS A 527 -10.20 31.06 27.99
N ARG A 528 -10.84 29.93 28.35
CA ARG A 528 -12.26 29.88 28.74
C ARG A 528 -12.42 29.17 30.08
N HIS A 529 -12.89 29.91 31.07
CA HIS A 529 -13.17 29.41 32.41
C HIS A 529 -14.35 28.42 32.39
N ASP A 530 -14.08 27.16 32.69
CA ASP A 530 -15.09 26.16 33.02
C ASP A 530 -14.93 25.77 34.49
N THR A 531 -15.79 26.34 35.33
CA THR A 531 -15.77 26.12 36.77
C THR A 531 -15.97 24.64 37.13
N SER A 532 -16.76 23.89 36.36
CA SER A 532 -17.05 22.47 36.66
C SER A 532 -15.80 21.59 36.54
N THR A 533 -15.03 21.74 35.46
CA THR A 533 -13.75 21.05 35.27
C THR A 533 -12.78 21.37 36.41
N LEU A 534 -12.75 22.61 36.88
CA LEU A 534 -11.89 23.02 38.00
C LEU A 534 -12.30 22.37 39.32
N GLU A 535 -13.60 22.28 39.60
CA GLU A 535 -14.09 21.60 40.78
C GLU A 535 -13.76 20.11 40.77
N GLU A 536 -13.89 19.44 39.62
CA GLU A 536 -13.48 18.04 39.45
C GLU A 536 -11.98 17.84 39.63
N LEU A 537 -11.17 18.78 39.13
CA LEU A 537 -9.72 18.76 39.29
C LEU A 537 -9.32 18.90 40.77
N ALA A 538 -9.93 19.86 41.49
CA ALA A 538 -9.68 20.09 42.91
C ALA A 538 -10.27 18.99 43.81
N ALA A 539 -11.29 18.25 43.35
CA ALA A 539 -11.85 17.11 44.07
C ALA A 539 -11.02 15.82 43.90
N HIS A 540 -10.18 15.73 42.87
CA HIS A 540 -9.39 14.53 42.61
C HIS A 540 -8.12 14.51 43.47
N PRO A 541 -7.89 13.50 44.34
CA PRO A 541 -6.83 13.53 45.35
C PRO A 541 -5.44 13.87 44.81
N VAL A 542 -5.03 13.20 43.73
CA VAL A 542 -3.71 13.41 43.12
C VAL A 542 -3.61 14.76 42.39
N LEU A 543 -4.68 15.18 41.71
CA LEU A 543 -4.62 16.42 40.93
C LEU A 543 -4.75 17.65 41.82
N ALA A 544 -5.46 17.54 42.94
CA ALA A 544 -5.57 18.57 43.95
C ALA A 544 -4.21 18.85 44.60
N ASP A 545 -3.41 17.82 44.89
CA ASP A 545 -2.07 18.00 45.43
C ASP A 545 -1.12 18.65 44.41
N VAL A 546 -1.17 18.23 43.15
CA VAL A 546 -0.39 18.86 42.06
C VAL A 546 -0.85 20.30 41.80
N LEU A 547 -2.15 20.58 41.87
CA LEU A 547 -2.71 21.92 41.76
C LEU A 547 -2.23 22.81 42.89
N ARG A 548 -2.18 22.31 44.13
CA ARG A 548 -1.69 23.05 45.29
C ARG A 548 -0.24 23.47 45.10
N GLU A 549 0.62 22.52 44.72
CA GLU A 549 2.03 22.79 44.39
C GLU A 549 2.15 23.87 43.30
N TRP A 550 1.37 23.73 42.23
CA TRP A 550 1.36 24.70 41.14
C TRP A 550 0.90 26.11 41.57
N LEU A 551 -0.13 26.20 42.42
CA LEU A 551 -0.63 27.47 42.94
C LEU A 551 0.35 28.13 43.91
N GLU A 552 1.06 27.34 44.72
CA GLU A 552 2.12 27.83 45.63
C GLU A 552 3.28 28.43 44.84
N ASP A 553 3.75 27.74 43.79
CA ASP A 553 4.80 28.25 42.90
C ASP A 553 4.36 29.51 42.16
N ALA A 554 3.14 29.52 41.61
CA ALA A 554 2.58 30.69 40.92
C ALA A 554 2.41 31.90 41.86
N ALA A 555 2.03 31.66 43.12
CA ALA A 555 1.98 32.71 44.15
C ALA A 555 3.38 33.22 44.52
N GLY A 556 4.38 32.32 44.55
CA GLY A 556 5.79 32.68 44.72
C GLY A 556 6.32 33.56 43.59
N GLU A 557 6.01 33.22 42.33
CA GLU A 557 6.33 34.06 41.14
C GLU A 557 5.69 35.45 41.25
N LEU A 558 4.43 35.53 41.66
CA LEU A 558 3.74 36.80 41.89
C LEU A 558 4.40 37.63 42.99
N ALA A 559 4.81 37.00 44.10
CA ALA A 559 5.48 37.67 45.21
C ALA A 559 6.89 38.16 44.84
N ALA A 560 7.58 37.44 43.95
CA ALA A 560 8.90 37.79 43.44
C ALA A 560 8.88 38.78 42.25
N ALA A 561 7.70 39.09 41.69
CA ALA A 561 7.57 39.88 40.48
C ALA A 561 8.08 41.32 40.65
N THR A 562 9.08 41.71 39.86
CA THR A 562 9.61 43.08 39.83
C THR A 562 8.87 43.92 38.77
N GLY A 563 7.97 44.78 39.22
CA GLY A 563 7.24 45.74 38.38
C GLY A 563 5.84 45.27 37.95
N LEU A 564 4.98 46.24 37.59
CA LEU A 564 3.57 46.00 37.27
C LEU A 564 3.33 45.01 36.11
N PRO A 565 4.12 44.98 35.03
CA PRO A 565 3.90 44.01 33.94
C PRO A 565 4.12 42.55 34.35
N ALA A 566 5.17 42.28 35.15
CA ALA A 566 5.47 40.95 35.64
C ALA A 566 4.39 40.46 36.62
N ALA A 567 3.99 41.33 37.57
CA ALA A 567 2.92 41.02 38.51
C ALA A 567 1.57 40.77 37.81
N ARG A 568 1.26 41.55 36.76
CA ARG A 568 0.06 41.34 35.94
C ARG A 568 0.09 39.98 35.24
N THR A 569 1.24 39.58 34.70
CA THR A 569 1.38 38.29 33.99
C THR A 569 1.18 37.12 34.94
N ALA A 570 1.80 37.13 36.12
CA ALA A 570 1.62 36.11 37.15
C ALA A 570 0.15 36.05 37.65
N LEU A 571 -0.48 37.21 37.85
CA LEU A 571 -1.88 37.27 38.29
C LEU A 571 -2.86 36.72 37.24
N GLU A 572 -2.69 37.05 35.96
CA GLU A 572 -3.55 36.51 34.89
C GLU A 572 -3.38 35.00 34.73
N ARG A 573 -2.18 34.45 35.02
CA ARG A 573 -1.94 33.00 35.04
C ARG A 573 -2.73 32.29 36.14
N MET A 574 -2.83 32.89 37.33
CA MET A 574 -3.58 32.32 38.47
C MET A 574 -5.09 32.57 38.41
N ARG A 575 -5.53 33.63 37.73
CA ARG A 575 -6.93 34.09 37.67
C ARG A 575 -7.95 32.98 37.38
N PRO A 576 -7.71 32.02 36.46
CA PRO A 576 -8.66 30.94 36.20
C PRO A 576 -8.99 30.08 37.42
N PHE A 577 -8.04 29.88 38.33
CA PHE A 577 -8.15 28.96 39.46
C PHE A 577 -8.83 29.58 40.69
N ARG A 578 -9.24 30.86 40.63
CA ARG A 578 -9.85 31.58 41.77
C ARG A 578 -11.03 30.84 42.39
N ALA A 579 -11.82 30.13 41.58
CA ALA A 579 -12.99 29.40 42.06
C ALA A 579 -12.66 28.22 42.99
N VAL A 580 -11.45 27.67 42.87
CA VAL A 580 -11.02 26.48 43.62
C VAL A 580 -9.84 26.73 44.55
N ALA A 581 -9.20 27.91 44.50
CA ALA A 581 -8.03 28.24 45.31
C ALA A 581 -8.24 28.21 46.84
N ALA A 582 -9.49 28.15 47.32
CA ALA A 582 -9.83 28.08 48.75
C ALA A 582 -10.18 26.66 49.23
N ARG A 583 -10.22 25.68 48.32
CA ARG A 583 -10.37 24.25 48.60
C ARG A 583 -8.99 23.60 48.61
#